data_AF-A0A1I7WCZ6-F1
#
_entry.id   AF-A0A1I7WCZ6-F1
#
_cell.length_a   1.000
_cell.length_b   1.000
_cell.length_c   1.000
_cell.angle_alpha   90.00
_cell.angle_beta   90.00
_cell.angle_gamma   90.00
#
_symmetry.space_group_name_H-M   'P 1'
#
loop_
_entity.id
_entity.type
_entity.pdbx_description
1 polymer ?
#
loop_
_entity_poly.entity_id
_entity_poly.type
_entity_poly.pdbx_seq_one_letter_code
_entity_poly.pdbx_strand_id
1 'polypeptide(L)'
;MVDARNTHKLFSYAAKAGAKVIMQGDVEQLQPIGAGSGFQLTKSAVGDAKLTEIRRQGKQEDRETALSFYATDESGQIIDLKKASRSRAQTLDKGNEIKARLLGTIRETATEKDSRERLLHEYFEDPTPMQEKLIVFTAKNKDLGVINGTQAPLRRARKASPKLPAQSPKHRQGFSL
;
A
#
# COMPACT_ATOMS: atom_id res chain seq x y z
N MET A 1 5.13 13.54 -2.27
CA MET A 1 6.18 13.85 -1.26
C MET A 1 7.04 14.99 -1.72
N VAL A 2 7.57 15.76 -0.79
CA VAL A 2 8.37 16.96 -1.08
C VAL A 2 9.74 16.82 -0.42
N ASP A 3 10.79 17.06 -1.20
CA ASP A 3 12.16 17.05 -0.71
C ASP A 3 12.46 18.26 0.19
N ALA A 4 13.59 18.20 0.90
CA ALA A 4 13.99 19.23 1.84
C ALA A 4 14.16 20.62 1.19
N ARG A 5 14.65 20.69 -0.05
CA ARG A 5 14.89 21.96 -0.76
C ARG A 5 13.57 22.67 -1.07
N ASN A 6 12.60 21.93 -1.59
CA ASN A 6 11.29 22.46 -1.94
C ASN A 6 10.48 22.82 -0.70
N THR A 7 10.59 22.04 0.39
CA THR A 7 10.01 22.41 1.69
C THR A 7 10.60 23.72 2.22
N HIS A 8 11.92 23.91 2.15
CA HIS A 8 12.55 25.16 2.57
C HIS A 8 12.05 26.38 1.79
N LYS A 9 11.90 26.24 0.46
CA LYS A 9 11.31 27.30 -0.37
C LYS A 9 9.88 27.62 0.04
N LEU A 10 9.05 26.60 0.24
CA LEU A 10 7.66 26.75 0.69
C LEU A 10 7.59 27.54 2.00
N PHE A 11 8.39 27.14 2.99
CA PHE A 11 8.45 27.82 4.28
C PHE A 11 8.93 29.27 4.15
N SER A 12 9.93 29.52 3.30
CA SER A 12 10.43 30.87 3.04
C SER A 12 9.34 31.79 2.47
N TYR A 13 8.51 31.28 1.56
CA TYR A 13 7.38 32.04 1.02
C TYR A 13 6.27 32.24 2.05
N ALA A 14 5.92 31.21 2.80
CA ALA A 14 4.91 31.30 3.85
C ALA A 14 5.31 32.33 4.92
N ALA A 15 6.59 32.33 5.33
CA ALA A 15 7.13 33.29 6.29
C ALA A 15 7.05 34.73 5.76
N LYS A 16 7.42 34.97 4.50
CA LYS A 16 7.30 36.30 3.86
C LYS A 16 5.85 36.79 3.79
N ALA A 17 4.91 35.87 3.65
CA ALA A 17 3.48 36.17 3.61
C ALA A 17 2.82 36.23 5.01
N GLY A 18 3.55 35.96 6.10
CA GLY A 18 2.97 35.87 7.44
C GLY A 18 2.02 34.69 7.64
N ALA A 19 2.11 33.66 6.80
CA ALA A 19 1.23 32.49 6.82
C ALA A 19 1.77 31.38 7.72
N LYS A 20 0.85 30.59 8.29
CA LYS A 20 1.17 29.34 9.00
C LYS A 20 1.10 28.17 8.03
N VAL A 21 1.98 27.17 8.23
CA VAL A 21 1.99 25.94 7.43
C VAL A 21 1.71 24.75 8.34
N ILE A 22 0.75 23.92 7.94
CA ILE A 22 0.51 22.61 8.53
C ILE A 22 0.99 21.58 7.53
N MET A 23 1.86 20.67 7.96
CA MET A 23 2.30 19.54 7.15
C MET A 23 1.60 18.26 7.61
N GLN A 24 1.13 17.49 6.64
CA GLN A 24 0.58 16.15 6.87
C GLN A 24 1.29 15.17 5.94
N GLY A 25 1.65 14.01 6.49
CA GLY A 25 2.29 12.95 5.74
C GLY A 25 2.56 11.74 6.63
N ASP A 26 3.14 10.72 6.03
CA ASP A 26 3.60 9.52 6.70
C ASP A 26 5.10 9.36 6.45
N VAL A 27 5.88 9.25 7.53
CA VAL A 27 7.34 9.15 7.47
C VAL A 27 7.81 7.74 7.12
N GLU A 28 6.96 6.74 7.30
CA GLU A 28 7.23 5.34 6.98
C GLU A 28 6.94 5.00 5.51
N GLN A 29 6.31 5.92 4.77
CA GLN A 29 6.19 5.80 3.31
C GLN A 29 7.55 5.96 2.63
N LEU A 30 7.60 5.54 1.35
CA LEU A 30 8.77 5.71 0.47
C LEU A 30 9.34 7.12 0.59
N GLN A 31 10.64 7.33 0.37
CA GLN A 31 11.25 8.66 0.46
C GLN A 31 11.01 9.47 -0.83
N PRO A 32 11.06 10.83 -0.78
CA PRO A 32 11.02 11.61 -2.01
C PRO A 32 12.26 11.27 -2.87
N ILE A 33 12.14 11.44 -4.18
CA ILE A 33 13.27 11.23 -5.11
C ILE A 33 14.38 12.26 -4.86
N GLY A 34 13.99 13.49 -4.50
CA GLY A 34 14.93 14.55 -4.15
C GLY A 34 15.63 14.31 -2.82
N ALA A 35 16.73 15.03 -2.59
CA ALA A 35 17.57 14.84 -1.40
C ALA A 35 16.83 15.26 -0.11
N GLY A 36 16.71 14.29 0.80
CA GLY A 36 16.16 14.48 2.15
C GLY A 36 14.64 14.64 2.19
N SER A 37 14.01 14.15 3.26
CA SER A 37 12.57 14.36 3.50
C SER A 37 12.33 15.64 4.28
N GLY A 38 11.70 16.62 3.62
CA GLY A 38 11.31 17.86 4.28
C GLY A 38 10.30 17.65 5.41
N PHE A 39 9.42 16.64 5.28
CA PHE A 39 8.47 16.29 6.34
C PHE A 39 9.16 15.69 7.57
N GLN A 40 10.12 14.76 7.37
CA GLN A 40 10.89 14.18 8.46
C GLN A 40 11.67 15.25 9.24
N LEU A 41 12.33 16.18 8.51
CA LEU A 41 13.07 17.28 9.13
C LEU A 41 12.15 18.21 9.93
N THR A 42 10.97 18.52 9.38
CA THR A 42 9.97 19.35 10.07
C THR A 42 9.50 18.68 11.34
N LYS A 43 9.10 17.40 11.26
CA LYS A 43 8.73 16.59 12.43
C LYS A 43 9.82 16.60 13.51
N SER A 44 11.09 16.42 13.14
CA SER A 44 12.20 16.47 14.10
C SER A 44 12.41 17.86 14.73
N ALA A 45 12.08 18.94 14.02
CA ALA A 45 12.28 20.30 14.49
C ALA A 45 11.15 20.83 15.38
N VAL A 46 9.88 20.49 15.07
CA VAL A 46 8.70 21.07 15.76
C VAL A 46 7.80 20.03 16.43
N GLY A 47 8.11 18.74 16.30
CA GLY A 47 7.24 17.65 16.76
C GLY A 47 6.10 17.34 15.78
N ASP A 48 5.27 16.36 16.16
CA ASP A 48 4.12 15.93 15.39
C ASP A 48 2.98 15.44 16.30
N ALA A 49 1.78 15.39 15.73
CA ALA A 49 0.65 14.68 16.29
C ALA A 49 0.35 13.48 15.40
N LYS A 50 0.21 12.29 16.01
CA LYS A 50 0.01 11.04 15.29
C LYS A 50 -1.47 10.64 15.25
N LEU A 51 -1.94 10.27 14.08
CA LEU A 51 -3.21 9.57 13.91
C LEU A 51 -2.95 8.07 13.96
N THR A 52 -3.46 7.40 14.98
CA THR A 52 -3.23 5.96 15.23
C THR A 52 -4.41 5.08 14.85
N GLU A 53 -5.57 5.68 14.54
CA GLU A 53 -6.81 4.96 14.26
C GLU A 53 -6.86 4.42 12.82
N ILE A 54 -7.17 3.13 12.67
CA ILE A 54 -7.38 2.47 11.38
C ILE A 54 -8.88 2.40 11.06
N ARG A 55 -9.34 3.28 10.16
CA ARG A 55 -10.77 3.39 9.81
C ARG A 55 -11.21 2.56 8.58
N ARG A 56 -10.26 2.19 7.71
CA ARG A 56 -10.58 1.59 6.40
C ARG A 56 -10.93 0.10 6.51
N GLN A 57 -10.28 -0.63 7.40
CA GLN A 57 -10.49 -2.05 7.61
C GLN A 57 -11.76 -2.24 8.45
N GLY A 58 -12.73 -3.01 7.94
CA GLY A 58 -13.99 -3.28 8.63
C GLY A 58 -13.88 -4.36 9.70
N LYS A 59 -13.08 -5.41 9.43
CA LYS A 59 -12.85 -6.54 10.33
C LYS A 59 -11.77 -6.21 11.34
N GLN A 60 -11.96 -6.66 12.58
CA GLN A 60 -11.00 -6.43 13.66
C GLN A 60 -9.65 -7.11 13.40
N GLU A 61 -9.66 -8.35 12.89
CA GLU A 61 -8.45 -9.09 12.54
C GLU A 61 -7.58 -8.36 11.49
N ASP A 62 -8.21 -7.73 10.50
CA ASP A 62 -7.51 -6.93 9.47
C ASP A 62 -6.88 -5.68 10.07
N ARG A 63 -7.56 -5.03 11.04
CA ARG A 63 -7.01 -3.88 11.77
C ARG A 63 -5.82 -4.29 12.63
N GLU A 64 -5.94 -5.37 13.39
CA GLU A 64 -4.86 -5.88 14.24
C GLU A 64 -3.64 -6.30 13.42
N THR A 65 -3.88 -6.93 12.27
CA THR A 65 -2.83 -7.29 11.32
C THR A 65 -2.13 -6.03 10.78
N ALA A 66 -2.88 -5.00 10.38
CA ALA A 66 -2.30 -3.73 9.95
C ALA A 66 -1.52 -3.02 11.06
N LEU A 67 -2.02 -3.03 12.31
CA LEU A 67 -1.33 -2.46 13.47
C LEU A 67 -0.02 -3.20 13.80
N SER A 68 0.03 -4.51 13.56
CA SER A 68 1.22 -5.33 13.86
C SER A 68 2.49 -4.94 13.09
N PHE A 69 2.36 -4.17 12.00
CA PHE A 69 3.48 -3.60 11.26
C PHE A 69 4.17 -2.44 11.99
N TYR A 70 3.47 -1.77 12.91
CA TYR A 70 4.00 -0.66 13.69
C TYR A 70 4.60 -1.16 15.02
N ALA A 71 5.51 -0.37 15.60
CA ALA A 71 5.93 -0.61 16.98
C ALA A 71 4.98 0.04 17.96
N THR A 72 4.79 -0.62 19.08
CA THR A 72 4.05 -0.09 20.23
C THR A 72 4.93 -0.08 21.46
N ASP A 73 4.68 0.86 22.37
CA ASP A 73 5.24 0.83 23.72
C ASP A 73 4.47 -0.14 24.64
N GLU A 74 4.84 -0.19 25.92
CA GLU A 74 4.18 -1.02 26.94
C GLU A 74 2.71 -0.65 27.17
N SER A 75 2.33 0.59 26.84
CA SER A 75 0.95 1.08 26.92
C SER A 75 0.14 0.81 25.64
N GLY A 76 0.76 0.19 24.63
CA GLY A 76 0.12 -0.11 23.34
C GLY A 76 0.08 1.08 22.38
N GLN A 77 0.75 2.19 22.68
CA GLN A 77 0.78 3.37 21.81
C GLN A 77 1.80 3.22 20.70
N ILE A 78 1.46 3.66 19.49
CA ILE A 78 2.34 3.57 18.33
C ILE A 78 3.53 4.53 18.46
N ILE A 79 4.74 3.97 18.44
CA ILE A 79 5.99 4.71 18.56
C ILE A 79 6.83 4.63 17.27
N ASP A 80 7.65 5.66 17.03
CA ASP A 80 8.65 5.61 15.96
C ASP A 80 9.82 4.71 16.39
N LEU A 81 10.09 3.64 15.64
CA LEU A 81 11.32 2.88 15.82
C LEU A 81 12.49 3.70 15.28
N LYS A 82 13.47 4.02 16.12
CA LYS A 82 14.76 4.48 15.61
C LYS A 82 15.35 3.37 14.74
N LYS A 83 15.74 3.68 13.50
CA LYS A 83 16.56 2.75 12.67
C LYS A 83 17.73 2.26 13.53
N ALA A 84 17.90 0.93 13.62
CA ALA A 84 18.82 0.19 14.49
C ALA A 84 18.34 -0.16 15.93
N SER A 85 17.06 0.05 16.28
CA SER A 85 16.52 -0.38 17.59
C SER A 85 16.21 -1.89 17.67
N ARG A 86 16.13 -2.59 16.54
CA ARG A 86 15.89 -4.06 16.48
C ARG A 86 17.12 -4.78 15.98
N SER A 87 17.44 -5.89 16.63
CA SER A 87 18.39 -6.86 16.09
C SER A 87 17.80 -7.52 14.84
N ARG A 88 18.68 -8.15 14.04
CA ARG A 88 18.25 -8.94 12.88
C ARG A 88 17.30 -10.07 13.30
N ALA A 89 17.56 -10.72 14.43
CA ALA A 89 16.70 -11.78 14.97
C ALA A 89 15.30 -11.24 15.31
N GLN A 90 15.21 -10.14 16.06
CA GLN A 90 13.92 -9.51 16.40
C GLN A 90 13.14 -9.08 15.16
N THR A 91 13.84 -8.64 14.10
CA THR A 91 13.20 -8.29 12.83
C THR A 91 12.62 -9.51 12.12
N LEU A 92 13.34 -10.64 12.13
CA LEU A 92 12.87 -11.90 11.56
C LEU A 92 11.70 -12.48 12.34
N ASP A 93 11.78 -12.49 13.68
CA ASP A 93 10.71 -12.98 14.55
C ASP A 93 9.42 -12.20 14.33
N LYS A 94 9.53 -10.85 14.27
CA LYS A 94 8.37 -10.01 13.95
C LYS A 94 7.83 -10.28 12.55
N GLY A 95 8.71 -10.47 11.57
CA GLY A 95 8.32 -10.85 10.21
C GLY A 95 7.55 -12.17 10.18
N ASN A 96 7.99 -13.17 10.94
CA ASN A 96 7.31 -14.47 11.05
C ASN A 96 5.93 -14.35 11.71
N GLU A 97 5.80 -13.53 12.76
CA GLU A 97 4.50 -13.25 13.41
C GLU A 97 3.51 -12.62 12.42
N ILE A 98 3.94 -11.58 11.70
CA ILE A 98 3.11 -10.90 10.70
C ILE A 98 2.76 -11.86 9.55
N LYS A 99 3.72 -12.65 9.09
CA LYS A 99 3.51 -13.66 8.04
C LYS A 99 2.45 -14.67 8.47
N ALA A 100 2.50 -15.16 9.71
CA ALA A 100 1.52 -16.10 10.25
C ALA A 100 0.09 -15.53 10.21
N ARG A 101 -0.09 -14.26 10.57
CA ARG A 101 -1.38 -13.54 10.46
C ARG A 101 -1.88 -13.43 9.02
N LEU A 102 -0.96 -13.38 8.06
CA LEU A 102 -1.25 -13.24 6.64
C LEU A 102 -1.27 -14.56 5.86
N LEU A 103 -1.10 -15.73 6.49
CA LEU A 103 -1.06 -17.02 5.76
C LEU A 103 -2.35 -17.31 4.98
N GLY A 104 -3.50 -16.79 5.42
CA GLY A 104 -4.75 -16.89 4.68
C GLY A 104 -4.73 -16.15 3.33
N THR A 105 -3.91 -15.10 3.21
CA THR A 105 -3.87 -14.19 2.05
C THR A 105 -2.59 -14.29 1.23
N ILE A 106 -1.46 -14.67 1.84
CA ILE A 106 -0.19 -14.90 1.16
C ILE A 106 -0.23 -16.26 0.45
N ARG A 107 0.34 -16.30 -0.75
CA ARG A 107 0.59 -17.53 -1.50
C ARG A 107 2.08 -17.64 -1.77
N GLU A 108 2.66 -18.76 -1.37
CA GLU A 108 4.04 -19.11 -1.71
C GLU A 108 4.03 -19.98 -2.97
N THR A 109 4.95 -19.71 -3.89
CA THR A 109 5.15 -20.55 -5.07
C THR A 109 6.63 -20.86 -5.22
N ALA A 110 6.93 -21.96 -5.91
CA ALA A 110 8.30 -22.43 -6.08
C ALA A 110 9.12 -21.57 -7.06
N THR A 111 8.47 -20.93 -8.03
CA THR A 111 9.14 -20.15 -9.08
C THR A 111 8.43 -18.82 -9.37
N GLU A 112 9.17 -17.86 -9.91
CA GLU A 112 8.61 -16.58 -10.37
C GLU A 112 7.59 -16.76 -11.50
N LYS A 113 7.80 -17.76 -12.37
CA LYS A 113 6.86 -18.09 -13.44
C LYS A 113 5.52 -18.54 -12.86
N ASP A 114 5.54 -19.45 -11.89
CA ASP A 114 4.33 -19.96 -11.24
C ASP A 114 3.62 -18.84 -10.47
N SER A 115 4.37 -17.99 -9.77
CA SER A 115 3.85 -16.76 -9.12
C SER A 115 3.06 -15.90 -10.10
N ARG A 116 3.64 -15.63 -11.27
CA ARG A 116 3.04 -14.75 -12.28
C ARG A 116 1.80 -15.35 -12.92
N GLU A 117 1.86 -16.63 -13.32
CA GLU A 117 0.71 -17.31 -13.93
C GLU A 117 -0.46 -17.37 -12.97
N ARG A 118 -0.20 -17.71 -11.70
CA ARG A 118 -1.19 -17.73 -10.62
C ARG A 118 -1.80 -16.34 -10.36
N LEU A 119 -0.96 -15.31 -10.22
CA LEU A 119 -1.41 -13.94 -9.98
C LEU A 119 -2.35 -13.46 -11.09
N LEU A 120 -1.99 -13.73 -12.34
CA LEU A 120 -2.82 -13.35 -13.49
C LEU A 120 -4.14 -14.14 -13.49
N HIS A 121 -4.09 -15.43 -13.21
CA HIS A 121 -5.28 -16.27 -13.08
C HIS A 121 -6.25 -15.70 -12.03
N GLU A 122 -5.78 -15.48 -10.81
CA GLU A 122 -6.59 -14.92 -9.71
C GLU A 122 -7.12 -13.52 -10.06
N TYR A 123 -6.31 -12.66 -10.68
CA TYR A 123 -6.75 -11.34 -11.12
C TYR A 123 -7.90 -11.38 -12.15
N PHE A 124 -7.87 -12.32 -13.11
CA PHE A 124 -8.89 -12.42 -14.15
C PHE A 124 -10.15 -13.18 -13.72
N GLU A 125 -10.01 -14.16 -12.83
CA GLU A 125 -11.15 -14.92 -12.29
C GLU A 125 -11.96 -14.14 -11.25
N ASP A 126 -11.32 -13.20 -10.54
CA ASP A 126 -12.01 -12.37 -9.57
C ASP A 126 -13.17 -11.60 -10.27
N PRO A 127 -14.39 -11.56 -9.71
CA PRO A 127 -15.54 -10.93 -10.36
C PRO A 127 -15.53 -9.40 -10.31
N THR A 128 -14.63 -8.79 -9.53
CA THR A 128 -14.54 -7.34 -9.34
C THR A 128 -14.29 -6.62 -10.68
N PRO A 129 -14.91 -5.45 -10.92
CA PRO A 129 -14.65 -4.67 -12.13
C PRO A 129 -13.14 -4.40 -12.31
N MET A 130 -12.63 -4.48 -13.55
CA MET A 130 -11.20 -4.29 -13.81
C MET A 130 -10.66 -2.94 -13.30
N GLN A 131 -11.50 -1.91 -13.27
CA GLN A 131 -11.15 -0.57 -12.80
C GLN A 131 -10.89 -0.50 -11.28
N GLU A 132 -11.40 -1.48 -10.53
CA GLU A 132 -11.27 -1.56 -9.08
C GLU A 132 -10.15 -2.51 -8.64
N LYS A 133 -9.54 -3.23 -9.58
CA LYS A 133 -8.45 -4.16 -9.29
C LYS A 133 -7.09 -3.49 -9.44
N LEU A 134 -6.24 -3.63 -8.43
CA LEU A 134 -4.87 -3.15 -8.42
C LEU A 134 -3.89 -4.31 -8.18
N ILE A 135 -2.89 -4.42 -9.05
CA ILE A 135 -1.72 -5.27 -8.79
C ILE A 135 -0.56 -4.35 -8.44
N VAL A 136 0.10 -4.63 -7.31
CA VAL A 136 1.35 -3.97 -6.90
C VAL A 136 2.45 -5.02 -6.86
N PHE A 137 3.60 -4.72 -7.45
CA PHE A 137 4.79 -5.58 -7.42
C PHE A 137 6.03 -4.73 -7.13
N THR A 138 7.00 -5.34 -6.46
CA THR A 138 8.32 -4.76 -6.25
C THR A 138 9.25 -5.29 -7.34
N ALA A 139 9.37 -4.57 -8.46
CA ALA A 139 10.14 -5.06 -9.60
C ALA A 139 11.03 -3.95 -10.20
N LYS A 140 12.09 -4.33 -10.92
CA LYS A 140 12.89 -3.38 -11.70
C LYS A 140 12.15 -3.09 -13.01
N ASN A 141 12.43 -1.95 -13.67
CA ASN A 141 11.68 -1.52 -14.87
C ASN A 141 11.56 -2.56 -16.01
N LYS A 142 12.41 -3.59 -16.05
CA LYS A 142 12.34 -4.67 -17.05
C LYS A 142 11.12 -5.60 -16.86
N ASP A 143 10.66 -5.75 -15.63
CA ASP A 143 9.58 -6.69 -15.27
C ASP A 143 8.19 -6.10 -15.58
N LEU A 144 8.09 -4.76 -15.54
CA LEU A 144 6.91 -3.98 -15.93
C LEU A 144 6.46 -4.23 -17.38
N GLY A 145 7.44 -4.31 -18.29
CA GLY A 145 7.18 -4.52 -19.72
C GLY A 145 6.61 -5.91 -20.02
N VAL A 146 6.99 -6.92 -19.23
CA VAL A 146 6.54 -8.30 -19.42
C VAL A 146 5.07 -8.44 -19.00
N ILE A 147 4.64 -7.84 -17.89
CA ILE A 147 3.25 -7.92 -17.41
C ILE A 147 2.29 -7.04 -18.23
N ASN A 148 2.72 -5.84 -18.63
CA ASN A 148 1.91 -5.01 -19.53
C ASN A 148 1.88 -5.59 -20.95
N GLY A 149 2.97 -6.22 -21.41
CA GLY A 149 3.06 -6.90 -22.69
C GLY A 149 2.28 -8.21 -22.79
N THR A 150 2.12 -8.95 -21.69
CA THR A 150 1.29 -10.17 -21.64
C THR A 150 -0.22 -9.91 -21.74
N GLN A 151 -0.66 -8.64 -21.63
CA GLN A 151 -2.06 -8.28 -21.90
C GLN A 151 -2.50 -8.59 -23.35
N ALA A 152 -1.57 -8.57 -24.33
CA ALA A 152 -1.91 -8.84 -25.73
C ALA A 152 -2.24 -10.33 -26.01
N PRO A 153 -1.44 -11.32 -25.54
CA PRO A 153 -1.83 -12.73 -25.54
C PRO A 153 -3.10 -13.02 -24.72
N LEU A 154 -3.27 -12.38 -23.56
CA LEU A 154 -4.41 -12.64 -22.65
C LEU A 154 -5.73 -12.06 -23.17
N ARG A 155 -5.71 -10.93 -23.89
CA ARG A 155 -6.88 -10.46 -24.66
C ARG A 155 -7.30 -11.45 -25.75
N ARG A 156 -6.36 -12.22 -26.33
CA ARG A 156 -6.68 -13.28 -27.30
C ARG A 156 -7.29 -14.49 -26.60
N ALA A 157 -6.81 -14.88 -25.41
CA ALA A 157 -7.43 -15.93 -24.60
C ALA A 157 -8.89 -15.57 -24.23
N ARG A 158 -9.18 -14.30 -23.88
CA ARG A 158 -10.55 -13.81 -23.64
C ARG A 158 -11.46 -13.84 -24.88
N LYS A 159 -10.90 -13.80 -26.09
CA LYS A 159 -11.67 -13.98 -27.34
C LYS A 159 -11.95 -15.45 -27.65
N ALA A 160 -11.17 -16.38 -27.10
CA ALA A 160 -11.29 -17.81 -27.33
C ALA A 160 -12.21 -18.51 -26.31
N SER A 161 -12.47 -17.92 -25.14
CA SER A 161 -13.46 -18.43 -24.20
C SER A 161 -14.89 -18.17 -24.70
N PRO A 162 -15.82 -19.15 -24.65
CA PRO A 162 -17.21 -18.94 -25.04
C PRO A 162 -17.82 -17.83 -24.19
N LYS A 163 -18.52 -16.89 -24.83
CA LYS A 163 -19.34 -15.89 -24.12
C LYS A 163 -20.35 -16.65 -23.24
N LEU A 164 -20.23 -16.54 -21.92
CA LEU A 164 -21.31 -16.89 -21.01
C LEU A 164 -22.56 -16.08 -21.42
N PRO A 165 -23.75 -16.71 -21.48
CA PRO A 165 -24.96 -16.05 -21.95
C PRO A 165 -25.27 -14.86 -21.05
N ALA A 166 -25.68 -13.75 -21.67
CA ALA A 166 -26.09 -12.54 -20.97
C ALA A 166 -27.19 -12.88 -19.95
N GLN A 167 -26.90 -12.71 -18.67
CA GLN A 167 -27.96 -12.74 -17.67
C GLN A 167 -28.86 -11.53 -17.90
N SER A 168 -30.11 -11.82 -18.27
CA SER A 168 -31.21 -10.88 -18.42
C SER A 168 -31.37 -10.02 -17.15
N PRO A 169 -31.67 -8.71 -17.26
CA PRO A 169 -31.77 -7.82 -16.11
C PRO A 169 -33.05 -8.14 -15.32
N LYS A 170 -32.93 -8.83 -14.19
CA LYS A 170 -34.04 -8.95 -13.23
C LYS A 170 -33.99 -7.80 -12.23
N HIS A 171 -35.00 -6.95 -12.33
CA HIS A 171 -35.51 -6.00 -11.34
C HIS A 171 -34.53 -5.04 -10.65
N ARG A 172 -34.51 -3.79 -11.14
CA ARG A 172 -34.42 -2.61 -10.27
C ARG A 172 -35.70 -2.55 -9.43
N GLN A 173 -35.60 -2.79 -8.13
CA GLN A 173 -36.48 -2.13 -7.18
C GLN A 173 -35.64 -1.11 -6.44
N GLY A 174 -36.01 0.16 -6.61
CA GLY A 174 -35.37 1.27 -5.94
C GLY A 174 -35.73 1.28 -4.46
N PHE A 175 -34.81 1.81 -3.66
CA PHE A 175 -35.14 2.48 -2.42
C PHE A 175 -34.56 3.88 -2.49
N SER A 176 -35.44 4.87 -2.40
CA SER A 176 -35.13 6.26 -2.12
C SER A 176 -35.50 6.56 -0.67
N LEU A 177 -34.68 7.41 -0.06
CA LEU A 177 -34.74 8.02 1.28
C LEU A 177 -34.36 7.09 2.44
#